data_AF-A0A940A8Q0-F1
#
_entry.id   AF-A0A940A8Q0-F1
#
_cell.length_a   1.000
_cell.length_b   1.000
_cell.length_c   1.000
_cell.angle_alpha   90.00
_cell.angle_beta   90.00
_cell.angle_gamma   90.00
#
_symmetry.space_group_name_H-M   'P 1'
#
loop_
_entity.id
_entity.type
_entity.pdbx_description
1 polymer ?
#
loop_
_entity_poly.entity_id
_entity_poly.type
_entity_poly.pdbx_seq_one_letter_code
_entity_poly.pdbx_strand_id
1 'polypeptide(L)'
;KAAYQEQIQEWYQTYGANYTRMANVLNSIDCEDFIRYFLFEDDQKMLMVKDVGYMSLPLISHMKDRLLKEIDIIKQESENLALRLFNKTHSSLFVGDAFATDFFNRYQHAPIFYAMQKMIERQMYRDEFVAFLRRYDIFDGKVEIADKTVKKSDYTVKSYSNAVYDAFFVPGAKQEVLGEQIVKLFADQEQWKYLNLLPDNEVLTSQSEVIKRLVDDEHLSLSPEFVMAILSGVFSQKFLLVGGYLRNFGTAKNKIIRHFYLVPQKMMCQAPLVDEFFLLRDMIYETNIRKRPFDLMAYVGTRSYATHDATCDAQMAEVLKTLLRGELYLQEDEQGRVILPKRKESVLADRLYHILDVHAKKPVSLEQLTKEVNADGGRKYVRATISQTLKKDKRFINNGRKGFYALQEWQLPFIGTNRTILKQVLELSDHPMTGAEVMAVLSQYPYNGHLRKSDLSVVASMAKDQFVKFGFGLYGLKGKEYDLSRLVSS
;
A
#
# COMPACT_ATOMS: atom_id res chain seq x y z
N LYS A 1 16.70 -50.78 -29.29
CA LYS A 1 16.09 -50.61 -27.95
C LYS A 1 16.28 -51.87 -27.08
N ALA A 2 15.91 -53.06 -27.55
CA ALA A 2 16.19 -54.33 -26.86
C ALA A 2 17.69 -54.61 -26.66
N ALA A 3 18.51 -54.49 -27.72
CA ALA A 3 19.97 -54.65 -27.63
C ALA A 3 20.67 -53.63 -26.70
N TYR A 4 20.09 -52.44 -26.54
CA TYR A 4 20.63 -51.41 -25.64
C TYR A 4 20.27 -51.68 -24.18
N GLN A 5 19.09 -52.24 -23.93
CA GLN A 5 18.70 -52.71 -22.60
C GLN A 5 19.53 -53.94 -22.19
N GLU A 6 19.81 -54.84 -23.13
CA GLU A 6 20.64 -56.03 -22.90
C GLU A 6 22.09 -55.65 -22.57
N GLN A 7 22.69 -54.69 -23.30
CA GLN A 7 24.01 -54.14 -22.97
C GLN A 7 24.04 -53.41 -21.62
N ILE A 8 23.01 -52.63 -21.28
CA ILE A 8 22.94 -51.97 -19.96
C ILE A 8 22.83 -52.99 -18.84
N GLN A 9 22.08 -54.08 -19.05
CA GLN A 9 21.83 -55.10 -18.05
C GLN A 9 23.05 -56.02 -17.87
N GLU A 10 23.75 -56.35 -18.95
CA GLU A 10 25.05 -57.04 -18.93
C GLU A 10 26.13 -56.16 -18.26
N TRP A 11 26.14 -54.86 -18.54
CA TRP A 11 27.02 -53.90 -17.88
C TRP A 11 26.71 -53.76 -16.38
N TYR A 12 25.43 -53.69 -15.99
CA TYR A 12 25.03 -53.59 -14.59
C TYR A 12 25.34 -54.88 -13.81
N GLN A 13 25.17 -56.06 -14.42
CA GLN A 13 25.50 -57.33 -13.80
C GLN A 13 27.01 -57.56 -13.69
N THR A 14 27.79 -57.08 -14.67
CA THR A 14 29.25 -57.26 -14.69
C THR A 14 29.96 -56.23 -13.81
N TYR A 15 29.45 -55.00 -13.73
CA TYR A 15 30.18 -53.89 -13.10
C TYR A 15 29.41 -53.19 -11.96
N GLY A 16 28.07 -53.26 -11.91
CA GLY A 16 27.25 -52.48 -10.97
C GLY A 16 27.50 -52.79 -9.49
N ALA A 17 27.72 -54.06 -9.14
CA ALA A 17 28.06 -54.46 -7.76
C ALA A 17 29.48 -54.01 -7.35
N ASN A 18 30.40 -53.94 -8.32
CA ASN A 18 31.78 -53.49 -8.11
C ASN A 18 31.84 -51.97 -7.92
N TYR A 19 31.00 -51.20 -8.62
CA TYR A 19 30.90 -49.74 -8.44
C TYR A 19 30.43 -49.32 -7.04
N THR A 20 29.44 -50.00 -6.44
CA THR A 20 28.98 -49.64 -5.09
C THR A 20 30.04 -49.90 -4.02
N ARG A 21 30.77 -51.03 -4.13
CA ARG A 21 31.90 -51.32 -3.23
C ARG A 21 33.05 -50.35 -3.43
N MET A 22 33.36 -50.02 -4.69
CA MET A 22 34.35 -49.02 -5.06
C MET A 22 34.03 -47.65 -4.46
N ALA A 23 32.78 -47.19 -4.60
CA ALA A 23 32.36 -45.91 -4.06
C ALA A 23 32.60 -45.83 -2.55
N ASN A 24 32.30 -46.91 -1.81
CA ASN A 24 32.54 -46.96 -0.38
C ASN A 24 34.03 -46.94 -0.01
N VAL A 25 34.88 -47.62 -0.78
CA VAL A 25 36.33 -47.67 -0.57
C VAL A 25 36.98 -46.33 -0.93
N LEU A 26 36.63 -45.74 -2.07
CA LEU A 26 37.12 -44.42 -2.47
C LEU A 26 36.66 -43.33 -1.49
N ASN A 27 35.43 -43.42 -0.98
CA ASN A 27 34.93 -42.51 0.05
C ASN A 27 35.65 -42.66 1.40
N SER A 28 36.41 -43.75 1.61
CA SER A 28 37.23 -43.96 2.80
C SER A 28 38.65 -43.40 2.68
N ILE A 29 39.06 -43.02 1.47
CA ILE A 29 40.35 -42.38 1.21
C ILE A 29 40.12 -40.87 1.26
N ASP A 30 41.00 -40.15 1.96
CA ASP A 30 40.95 -38.69 1.95
C ASP A 30 41.13 -38.17 0.52
N CYS A 31 40.40 -37.11 0.16
CA CYS A 31 40.40 -36.57 -1.20
C CYS A 31 41.82 -36.14 -1.64
N GLU A 32 42.59 -35.56 -0.73
CA GLU A 32 43.95 -35.10 -1.01
C GLU A 32 44.90 -36.28 -1.23
N ASP A 33 44.78 -37.33 -0.42
CA ASP A 33 45.54 -38.57 -0.56
C ASP A 33 45.18 -39.32 -1.85
N PHE A 34 43.89 -39.35 -2.20
CA PHE A 34 43.44 -39.97 -3.45
C PHE A 34 44.08 -39.31 -4.68
N ILE A 35 44.05 -37.97 -4.70
CA ILE A 35 44.63 -37.19 -5.79
C ILE A 35 46.15 -37.39 -5.85
N ARG A 36 46.83 -37.34 -4.70
CA ARG A 36 48.29 -37.36 -4.61
C ARG A 36 48.91 -38.72 -4.94
N TYR A 37 48.26 -39.82 -4.51
CA TYR A 37 48.87 -41.15 -4.58
C TYR A 37 48.25 -42.07 -5.63
N PHE A 38 47.13 -41.69 -6.26
CA PHE A 38 46.39 -42.59 -7.16
C PHE A 38 45.94 -41.95 -8.47
N LEU A 39 45.38 -40.74 -8.45
CA LEU A 39 44.77 -40.14 -9.64
C LEU A 39 45.79 -39.84 -10.76
N PHE A 40 46.96 -39.31 -10.41
CA PHE A 40 48.01 -38.93 -11.35
C PHE A 40 49.13 -39.98 -11.52
N GLU A 41 48.97 -41.13 -10.87
CA GLU A 41 49.97 -42.19 -10.83
C GLU A 41 49.69 -43.27 -11.89
N ASP A 42 50.51 -44.32 -11.97
CA ASP A 42 50.25 -45.47 -12.85
C ASP A 42 48.92 -46.17 -12.50
N ASP A 43 48.17 -46.64 -13.50
CA ASP A 43 46.90 -47.37 -13.30
C ASP A 43 47.06 -48.63 -12.43
N GLN A 44 48.27 -49.21 -12.40
CA GLN A 44 48.61 -50.32 -11.51
C GLN A 44 48.63 -49.92 -10.04
N LYS A 45 48.89 -48.65 -9.69
CA LYS A 45 48.84 -48.20 -8.27
C LYS A 45 47.43 -48.28 -7.70
N MET A 46 46.41 -48.06 -8.53
CA MET A 46 45.00 -48.21 -8.13
C MET A 46 44.63 -49.67 -7.84
N LEU A 47 45.28 -50.62 -8.50
CA LEU A 47 45.09 -52.05 -8.19
C LEU A 47 45.64 -52.44 -6.81
N MET A 48 46.53 -51.62 -6.23
CA MET A 48 47.08 -51.86 -4.89
C MET A 48 46.12 -51.42 -3.78
N VAL A 49 45.05 -50.68 -4.12
CA VAL A 49 43.99 -50.33 -3.18
C VAL A 49 43.12 -51.56 -2.97
N LYS A 50 43.01 -51.98 -1.70
CA LYS A 50 42.18 -53.11 -1.28
C LYS A 50 40.75 -52.94 -1.83
N ASP A 51 40.20 -54.02 -2.37
CA ASP A 51 38.88 -54.08 -3.02
C ASP A 51 38.73 -53.34 -4.38
N VAL A 52 39.64 -52.43 -4.74
CA VAL A 52 39.75 -51.87 -6.11
C VAL A 52 40.58 -52.79 -7.02
N GLY A 53 41.56 -53.50 -6.46
CA GLY A 53 42.40 -54.47 -7.16
C GLY A 53 41.69 -55.64 -7.85
N TYR A 54 40.40 -55.85 -7.59
CA TYR A 54 39.58 -56.86 -8.29
C TYR A 54 39.03 -56.36 -9.64
N MET A 55 39.28 -55.11 -10.00
CA MET A 55 38.82 -54.53 -11.26
C MET A 55 39.79 -54.79 -12.41
N SER A 56 39.26 -54.76 -13.63
CA SER A 56 40.09 -54.80 -14.81
C SER A 56 40.80 -53.46 -15.01
N LEU A 57 42.07 -53.50 -15.45
CA LEU A 57 42.85 -52.32 -15.82
C LEU A 57 42.09 -51.36 -16.76
N PRO A 58 41.37 -51.83 -17.80
CA PRO A 58 40.59 -50.93 -18.67
C PRO A 58 39.52 -50.13 -17.93
N LEU A 59 38.90 -50.69 -16.89
CA LEU A 59 37.87 -49.99 -16.11
C LEU A 59 38.49 -48.88 -15.24
N ILE A 60 39.63 -49.16 -14.61
CA ILE A 60 40.39 -48.20 -13.81
C ILE A 60 40.87 -47.05 -14.70
N SER A 61 41.46 -47.39 -15.85
CA SER A 61 41.96 -46.44 -16.83
C SER A 61 40.83 -45.53 -17.33
N HIS A 62 39.69 -46.10 -17.72
CA HIS A 62 38.51 -45.34 -18.16
C HIS A 62 37.98 -44.40 -17.07
N MET A 63 37.98 -44.83 -15.80
CA MET A 63 37.54 -43.98 -14.70
C MET A 63 38.49 -42.81 -14.46
N LYS A 64 39.81 -43.06 -14.43
CA LYS A 64 40.82 -42.02 -14.26
C LYS A 64 40.76 -41.02 -15.41
N ASP A 65 40.62 -41.50 -16.65
CA ASP A 65 40.43 -40.64 -17.81
C ASP A 65 39.20 -39.74 -17.69
N ARG A 66 38.07 -40.25 -17.17
CA ARG A 66 36.90 -39.39 -16.90
C ARG A 66 37.20 -38.36 -15.82
N LEU A 67 37.80 -38.76 -14.70
CA LEU A 67 38.10 -37.84 -13.60
C LEU A 67 39.10 -36.75 -14.03
N LEU A 68 40.11 -37.13 -14.81
CA LEU A 68 41.07 -36.19 -15.38
C LEU A 68 40.42 -35.24 -16.37
N LYS A 69 39.49 -35.72 -17.22
CA LYS A 69 38.70 -34.83 -18.10
C LYS A 69 37.84 -33.86 -17.31
N GLU A 70 37.16 -34.30 -16.25
CA GLU A 70 36.39 -33.41 -15.36
C GLU A 70 37.31 -32.39 -14.67
N ILE A 71 38.50 -32.80 -14.24
CA ILE A 71 39.50 -31.91 -13.63
C ILE A 71 40.08 -30.93 -14.65
N ASP A 72 40.30 -31.34 -15.89
CA ASP A 72 40.79 -30.48 -16.97
C ASP A 72 39.71 -29.50 -17.42
N ILE A 73 38.44 -29.89 -17.43
CA ILE A 73 37.29 -28.98 -17.56
C ILE A 73 37.32 -27.94 -16.42
N ILE A 74 37.49 -28.39 -15.17
CA ILE A 74 37.62 -27.51 -13.99
C ILE A 74 38.84 -26.57 -14.09
N LYS A 75 39.98 -27.04 -14.59
CA LYS A 75 41.23 -26.26 -14.74
C LYS A 75 41.18 -25.27 -15.91
N GLN A 76 40.56 -25.64 -17.03
CA GLN A 76 40.42 -24.78 -18.21
C GLN A 76 39.38 -23.67 -18.00
N GLU A 77 38.40 -23.86 -17.11
CA GLU A 77 37.36 -22.88 -16.77
C GLU A 77 37.69 -22.04 -15.50
N SER A 78 38.98 -21.81 -15.25
CA SER A 78 39.51 -21.21 -14.01
C SER A 78 39.21 -19.71 -13.81
N GLU A 79 38.60 -19.01 -14.76
CA GLU A 79 38.34 -17.57 -14.61
C GLU A 79 37.28 -17.23 -13.54
N ASN A 80 36.38 -18.15 -13.17
CA ASN A 80 35.22 -17.82 -12.32
C ASN A 80 34.96 -18.79 -11.15
N LEU A 81 36.02 -19.13 -10.40
CA LEU A 81 35.94 -20.00 -9.22
C LEU A 81 34.89 -19.52 -8.20
N ALA A 82 34.79 -18.21 -7.96
CA ALA A 82 33.84 -17.64 -7.01
C ALA A 82 32.37 -17.79 -7.47
N LEU A 83 32.06 -17.54 -8.75
CA LEU A 83 30.73 -17.80 -9.31
C LEU A 83 30.38 -19.29 -9.27
N ARG A 84 31.36 -20.17 -9.49
CA ARG A 84 31.18 -21.63 -9.35
C ARG A 84 30.91 -22.06 -7.92
N LEU A 85 31.63 -21.52 -6.95
CA LEU A 85 31.39 -21.77 -5.54
C LEU A 85 29.99 -21.25 -5.14
N PHE A 86 29.60 -20.07 -5.61
CA PHE A 86 28.25 -19.56 -5.44
C PHE A 86 27.21 -20.52 -6.01
N ASN A 87 27.39 -21.00 -7.24
CA ASN A 87 26.52 -22.00 -7.89
C ASN A 87 26.39 -23.28 -7.09
N LYS A 88 27.53 -23.85 -6.66
CA LYS A 88 27.59 -25.11 -5.91
C LYS A 88 26.87 -24.97 -4.57
N THR A 89 27.00 -23.84 -3.90
CA THR A 89 26.42 -23.60 -2.58
C THR A 89 24.93 -23.25 -2.66
N HIS A 90 24.48 -22.58 -3.73
CA HIS A 90 23.15 -21.95 -3.74
C HIS A 90 22.12 -22.55 -4.70
N SER A 91 22.45 -23.17 -5.86
CA SER A 91 21.39 -23.76 -6.74
C SER A 91 21.78 -24.39 -8.09
N SER A 92 23.07 -24.55 -8.42
CA SER A 92 23.57 -24.88 -9.77
C SER A 92 22.96 -24.07 -10.92
N LEU A 93 22.33 -22.92 -10.61
CA LEU A 93 21.53 -22.12 -11.53
C LEU A 93 22.31 -21.60 -12.73
N PHE A 94 23.57 -21.23 -12.52
CA PHE A 94 24.37 -20.49 -13.50
C PHE A 94 25.43 -21.32 -14.22
N VAL A 95 25.35 -22.65 -14.11
CA VAL A 95 26.23 -23.52 -14.90
C VAL A 95 25.84 -23.38 -16.38
N GLY A 96 26.67 -22.68 -17.15
CA GLY A 96 26.41 -22.38 -18.56
C GLY A 96 25.49 -21.17 -18.80
N ASP A 97 25.19 -20.37 -17.78
CA ASP A 97 24.47 -19.10 -17.95
C ASP A 97 25.47 -18.01 -18.37
N ALA A 98 25.36 -17.58 -19.63
CA ALA A 98 26.23 -16.56 -20.23
C ALA A 98 26.10 -15.20 -19.52
N PHE A 99 24.87 -14.80 -19.17
CA PHE A 99 24.64 -13.53 -18.49
C PHE A 99 25.32 -13.51 -17.12
N ALA A 100 25.13 -14.55 -16.31
CA ALA A 100 25.72 -14.60 -14.98
C ALA A 100 27.25 -14.59 -15.00
N THR A 101 27.84 -15.23 -16.02
CA THR A 101 29.29 -15.28 -16.24
C THR A 101 29.83 -13.91 -16.66
N ASP A 102 29.19 -13.26 -17.64
CA ASP A 102 29.57 -11.92 -18.11
C ASP A 102 29.40 -10.87 -17.02
N PHE A 103 28.31 -10.96 -16.26
CA PHE A 103 28.05 -10.07 -15.12
C PHE A 103 29.15 -10.22 -14.06
N PHE A 104 29.49 -11.45 -13.68
CA PHE A 104 30.55 -11.70 -12.70
C PHE A 104 31.91 -11.18 -13.20
N ASN A 105 32.26 -11.44 -14.46
CA ASN A 105 33.50 -10.93 -15.06
C ASN A 105 33.57 -9.39 -15.00
N ARG A 106 32.43 -8.71 -15.20
CA ARG A 106 32.36 -7.25 -15.23
C ARG A 106 32.36 -6.62 -13.84
N TYR A 107 31.57 -7.15 -12.91
CA TYR A 107 31.30 -6.52 -11.61
C TYR A 107 32.01 -7.20 -10.44
N GLN A 108 32.65 -8.34 -10.67
CA GLN A 108 33.41 -9.11 -9.67
C GLN A 108 32.56 -9.61 -8.49
N HIS A 109 31.25 -9.77 -8.71
CA HIS A 109 30.32 -10.41 -7.79
C HIS A 109 29.20 -11.12 -8.55
N ALA A 110 28.51 -12.05 -7.89
CA ALA A 110 27.39 -12.77 -8.51
C ALA A 110 26.15 -11.87 -8.66
N PRO A 111 25.30 -12.08 -9.68
CA PRO A 111 24.03 -11.37 -9.83
C PRO A 111 22.96 -12.02 -8.93
N ILE A 112 22.85 -11.53 -7.69
CA ILE A 112 22.06 -12.18 -6.64
C ILE A 112 20.56 -12.00 -6.83
N PHE A 113 20.13 -10.82 -7.26
CA PHE A 113 18.72 -10.59 -7.54
C PHE A 113 18.26 -11.42 -8.74
N TYR A 114 19.10 -11.57 -9.76
CA TYR A 114 18.85 -12.49 -10.87
C TYR A 114 18.74 -13.94 -10.38
N ALA A 115 19.62 -14.38 -9.48
CA ALA A 115 19.55 -15.70 -8.85
C ALA A 115 18.24 -15.93 -8.13
N MET A 116 17.84 -14.96 -7.31
CA MET A 116 16.61 -15.03 -6.55
C MET A 116 15.39 -15.04 -7.48
N GLN A 117 15.38 -14.23 -8.54
CA GLN A 117 14.33 -14.28 -9.55
C GLN A 117 14.21 -15.69 -10.14
N LYS A 118 15.32 -16.28 -10.59
CA LYS A 118 15.33 -17.65 -11.13
C LYS A 118 14.90 -18.71 -10.12
N MET A 119 15.25 -18.54 -8.84
CA MET A 119 14.78 -19.41 -7.77
C MET A 119 13.26 -19.28 -7.57
N ILE A 120 12.71 -18.06 -7.56
CA ILE A 120 11.27 -17.80 -7.46
C ILE A 120 10.53 -18.39 -8.68
N GLU A 121 11.05 -18.19 -9.89
CA GLU A 121 10.53 -18.76 -11.14
C GLU A 121 10.43 -20.29 -11.08
N ARG A 122 11.43 -20.98 -10.52
CA ARG A 122 11.40 -22.44 -10.31
C ARG A 122 10.32 -22.89 -9.31
N GLN A 123 9.95 -22.04 -8.35
CA GLN A 123 8.91 -22.33 -7.36
C GLN A 123 7.49 -21.99 -7.86
N MET A 124 7.32 -21.39 -9.05
CA MET A 124 6.04 -20.94 -9.61
C MET A 124 4.97 -22.05 -9.76
N TYR A 125 5.34 -23.32 -9.63
CA TYR A 125 4.41 -24.45 -9.70
C TYR A 125 3.81 -24.86 -8.36
N ARG A 126 4.33 -24.33 -7.23
CA ARG A 126 3.84 -24.61 -5.88
C ARG A 126 2.68 -23.69 -5.53
N ASP A 127 1.62 -24.25 -4.94
CA ASP A 127 0.40 -23.53 -4.58
C ASP A 127 0.68 -22.29 -3.74
N GLU A 128 1.64 -22.35 -2.82
CA GLU A 128 1.99 -21.23 -1.95
C GLU A 128 2.59 -20.06 -2.74
N PHE A 129 3.50 -20.35 -3.67
CA PHE A 129 4.10 -19.35 -4.54
C PHE A 129 3.10 -18.81 -5.56
N VAL A 130 2.23 -19.65 -6.12
CA VAL A 130 1.14 -19.17 -7.00
C VAL A 130 0.22 -18.21 -6.25
N ALA A 131 -0.18 -18.54 -5.02
CA ALA A 131 -0.99 -17.66 -4.20
C ALA A 131 -0.28 -16.33 -3.88
N PHE A 132 1.01 -16.40 -3.59
CA PHE A 132 1.88 -15.24 -3.34
C PHE A 132 1.99 -14.32 -4.57
N LEU A 133 2.37 -14.88 -5.73
CA LEU A 133 2.56 -14.15 -6.98
C LEU A 133 1.27 -13.54 -7.54
N ARG A 134 0.10 -14.14 -7.26
CA ARG A 134 -1.21 -13.57 -7.65
C ARG A 134 -1.65 -12.42 -6.76
N ARG A 135 -1.19 -12.40 -5.52
CA ARG A 135 -1.62 -11.42 -4.51
C ARG A 135 -0.77 -10.16 -4.53
N TYR A 136 0.50 -10.30 -4.90
CA TYR A 136 1.50 -9.25 -4.82
C TYR A 136 2.09 -8.95 -6.19
N ASP A 137 2.34 -7.68 -6.48
CA ASP A 137 2.95 -7.22 -7.73
C ASP A 137 4.48 -7.46 -7.69
N ILE A 138 4.88 -8.73 -7.79
CA ILE A 138 6.27 -9.18 -7.66
C ILE A 138 7.11 -8.87 -8.89
N PHE A 139 6.48 -8.90 -10.07
CA PHE A 139 7.14 -8.67 -11.35
C PHE A 139 6.66 -7.36 -11.97
N ASP A 140 7.56 -6.68 -12.67
CA ASP A 140 7.22 -5.50 -13.46
C ASP A 140 6.51 -5.96 -14.75
N GLY A 141 5.19 -5.76 -14.79
CA GLY A 141 4.31 -6.23 -15.86
C GLY A 141 3.48 -7.47 -15.50
N LYS A 142 2.55 -7.85 -16.40
CA LYS A 142 1.67 -9.00 -16.18
C LYS A 142 2.43 -10.29 -16.49
N VAL A 143 2.84 -11.01 -15.45
CA VAL A 143 3.27 -12.40 -15.61
C VAL A 143 2.04 -13.26 -15.84
N GLU A 144 2.00 -13.97 -16.96
CA GLU A 144 1.03 -15.04 -17.17
C GLU A 144 1.35 -16.20 -16.22
N ILE A 145 0.80 -16.12 -15.01
CA ILE A 145 0.82 -17.24 -14.08
C ILE A 145 -0.08 -18.31 -14.68
N ALA A 146 0.50 -19.43 -15.10
CA ALA A 146 -0.22 -20.56 -15.68
C ALA A 146 -1.51 -20.82 -14.89
N ASP A 147 -2.60 -21.03 -15.61
CA ASP A 147 -3.96 -21.05 -15.07
C ASP A 147 -4.24 -22.35 -14.29
N LYS A 148 -3.38 -22.66 -13.31
CA LYS A 148 -3.73 -23.57 -12.23
C LYS A 148 -4.76 -22.84 -11.40
N THR A 149 -6.02 -23.23 -11.54
CA THR A 149 -7.04 -22.92 -10.54
C THR A 149 -6.50 -23.45 -9.20
N VAL A 150 -6.00 -22.57 -8.34
CA VAL A 150 -5.84 -22.88 -6.92
C VAL A 150 -7.27 -23.10 -6.43
N LYS A 151 -7.78 -24.34 -6.52
CA LYS A 151 -9.12 -24.75 -6.07
C LYS A 151 -9.14 -24.80 -4.55
N LYS A 152 -8.84 -23.67 -3.90
CA LYS A 152 -8.81 -23.52 -2.45
C LYS A 152 -9.63 -22.28 -2.09
N SER A 153 -10.18 -22.27 -0.87
CA SER A 153 -10.94 -21.12 -0.38
C SER A 153 -10.08 -19.84 -0.36
N ASP A 154 -10.71 -18.67 -0.46
CA ASP A 154 -10.04 -17.37 -0.35
C ASP A 154 -9.20 -17.25 0.92
N TYR A 155 -9.67 -17.86 2.01
CA TYR A 155 -8.94 -17.92 3.28
C TYR A 155 -7.62 -18.67 3.16
N THR A 156 -7.62 -19.82 2.47
CA THR A 156 -6.42 -20.64 2.26
C THR A 156 -5.42 -19.94 1.35
N VAL A 157 -5.89 -19.28 0.28
CA VAL A 157 -5.03 -18.50 -0.62
C VAL A 157 -4.36 -17.36 0.14
N LYS A 158 -5.11 -16.62 0.97
CA LYS A 158 -4.56 -15.58 1.84
C LYS A 158 -3.53 -16.14 2.82
N SER A 159 -3.84 -17.25 3.49
CA SER A 159 -2.92 -17.88 4.44
C SER A 159 -1.61 -18.31 3.80
N TYR A 160 -1.66 -18.90 2.60
CA TYR A 160 -0.47 -19.33 1.88
C TYR A 160 0.38 -18.16 1.39
N SER A 161 -0.26 -17.16 0.80
CA SER A 161 0.42 -15.94 0.37
C SER A 161 1.11 -15.25 1.55
N ASN A 162 0.45 -15.19 2.71
CA ASN A 162 1.05 -14.63 3.92
C ASN A 162 2.21 -15.48 4.44
N ALA A 163 2.14 -16.81 4.35
CA ALA A 163 3.23 -17.69 4.78
C ALA A 163 4.50 -17.46 3.96
N VAL A 164 4.40 -17.33 2.63
CA VAL A 164 5.54 -17.00 1.76
C VAL A 164 6.07 -15.61 2.09
N TYR A 165 5.18 -14.63 2.26
CA TYR A 165 5.55 -13.26 2.62
C TYR A 165 6.30 -13.19 3.95
N ASP A 166 5.74 -13.78 5.00
CA ASP A 166 6.34 -13.78 6.33
C ASP A 166 7.70 -14.49 6.29
N ALA A 167 7.81 -15.58 5.54
CA ALA A 167 9.08 -16.30 5.38
C ALA A 167 10.18 -15.44 4.74
N PHE A 168 9.83 -14.54 3.81
CA PHE A 168 10.79 -13.60 3.21
C PHE A 168 11.15 -12.41 4.11
N PHE A 169 10.18 -11.85 4.82
CA PHE A 169 10.29 -10.48 5.35
C PHE A 169 10.06 -10.34 6.85
N VAL A 170 9.68 -11.41 7.55
CA VAL A 170 9.44 -11.37 8.99
C VAL A 170 10.56 -12.12 9.72
N PRO A 171 11.37 -11.43 10.54
CA PRO A 171 12.39 -12.07 11.35
C PRO A 171 11.80 -13.19 12.22
N GLY A 172 12.41 -14.38 12.19
CA GLY A 172 11.97 -15.54 12.97
C GLY A 172 10.77 -16.32 12.40
N ALA A 173 10.25 -15.95 11.23
CA ALA A 173 9.23 -16.74 10.54
C ALA A 173 9.79 -18.09 10.04
N LYS A 174 8.89 -19.07 9.81
CA LYS A 174 9.28 -20.37 9.25
C LYS A 174 9.71 -20.22 7.78
N GLN A 175 11.02 -20.24 7.55
CA GLN A 175 11.60 -20.05 6.22
C GLN A 175 11.53 -21.28 5.31
N GLU A 176 11.10 -22.45 5.84
CA GLU A 176 10.95 -23.71 5.10
C GLU A 176 10.12 -23.56 3.82
N VAL A 177 9.14 -22.64 3.82
CA VAL A 177 8.26 -22.40 2.67
C VAL A 177 9.03 -21.88 1.45
N LEU A 178 10.10 -21.09 1.65
CA LEU A 178 10.92 -20.54 0.56
C LEU A 178 11.77 -21.59 -0.15
N GLY A 179 12.02 -22.72 0.50
CA GLY A 179 12.98 -23.72 0.05
C GLY A 179 14.42 -23.39 0.46
N GLU A 180 15.21 -24.44 0.69
CA GLU A 180 16.55 -24.38 1.29
C GLU A 180 17.51 -23.43 0.56
N GLN A 181 17.41 -23.34 -0.77
CA GLN A 181 18.30 -22.53 -1.60
C GLN A 181 18.13 -21.02 -1.36
N ILE A 182 16.88 -20.54 -1.29
CA ILE A 182 16.57 -19.14 -1.01
C ILE A 182 17.01 -18.80 0.41
N VAL A 183 16.78 -19.70 1.37
CA VAL A 183 17.19 -19.53 2.76
C VAL A 183 18.71 -19.39 2.89
N LYS A 184 19.48 -20.26 2.23
CA LYS A 184 20.95 -20.18 2.20
C LYS A 184 21.42 -18.84 1.62
N LEU A 185 20.80 -18.39 0.52
CA LEU A 185 21.14 -17.12 -0.11
C LEU A 185 20.91 -15.93 0.82
N PHE A 186 19.80 -15.92 1.58
CA PHE A 186 19.51 -14.85 2.55
C PHE A 186 20.48 -14.85 3.74
N ALA A 187 20.98 -16.02 4.14
CA ALA A 187 21.93 -16.15 5.24
C ALA A 187 23.37 -15.75 4.87
N ASP A 188 23.76 -15.89 3.60
CA ASP A 188 25.13 -15.63 3.15
C ASP A 188 25.41 -14.13 2.90
N GLN A 189 25.72 -13.40 3.97
CA GLN A 189 26.02 -11.97 3.95
C GLN A 189 27.19 -11.59 3.04
N GLU A 190 28.12 -12.52 2.75
CA GLU A 190 29.28 -12.24 1.89
C GLU A 190 28.84 -11.92 0.45
N GLN A 191 27.81 -12.60 -0.04
CA GLN A 191 27.32 -12.41 -1.39
C GLN A 191 26.71 -11.01 -1.55
N TRP A 192 25.97 -10.54 -0.55
CA TRP A 192 25.30 -9.24 -0.59
C TRP A 192 26.24 -8.04 -0.38
N LYS A 193 27.54 -8.25 -0.20
CA LYS A 193 28.50 -7.20 0.18
C LYS A 193 28.56 -6.01 -0.78
N TYR A 194 28.34 -6.23 -2.08
CA TYR A 194 28.36 -5.14 -3.07
C TYR A 194 27.28 -4.08 -2.82
N LEU A 195 26.22 -4.45 -2.09
CA LEU A 195 25.13 -3.55 -1.70
C LEU A 195 25.41 -2.77 -0.41
N ASN A 196 26.58 -2.95 0.21
CA ASN A 196 27.01 -2.05 1.29
C ASN A 196 27.21 -0.60 0.81
N LEU A 197 27.21 -0.36 -0.51
CA LEU A 197 27.22 0.96 -1.13
C LEU A 197 25.85 1.66 -1.11
N LEU A 198 24.77 0.96 -0.72
CA LEU A 198 23.46 1.60 -0.57
C LEU A 198 23.55 2.75 0.43
N PRO A 199 23.05 3.95 0.08
CA PRO A 199 23.13 5.11 0.96
C PRO A 199 22.36 4.81 2.24
N ASP A 200 23.04 4.99 3.37
CA ASP A 200 22.46 4.75 4.68
C ASP A 200 21.85 6.05 5.27
N ASN A 201 22.04 7.18 4.61
CA ASN A 201 21.62 8.52 5.05
C ASN A 201 20.40 9.08 4.28
N GLU A 202 19.84 8.32 3.36
CA GLU A 202 18.75 8.77 2.48
C GLU A 202 17.60 7.75 2.45
N VAL A 203 16.37 8.25 2.33
CA VAL A 203 15.19 7.39 2.11
C VAL A 203 15.12 7.01 0.64
N LEU A 204 15.12 5.71 0.37
CA LEU A 204 15.02 5.19 -0.99
C LEU A 204 13.56 4.90 -1.36
N THR A 205 13.21 5.17 -2.62
CA THR A 205 11.90 4.90 -3.22
C THR A 205 12.09 4.03 -4.46
N SER A 206 11.01 3.49 -5.04
CA SER A 206 11.10 2.76 -6.31
C SER A 206 11.61 3.61 -7.48
N GLN A 207 11.60 4.94 -7.34
CA GLN A 207 12.14 5.87 -8.33
C GLN A 207 13.59 6.26 -8.11
N SER A 208 14.19 5.87 -6.97
CA SER A 208 15.59 6.17 -6.66
C SER A 208 16.52 5.50 -7.68
N GLU A 209 17.49 6.28 -8.20
CA GLU A 209 18.44 5.83 -9.22
C GLU A 209 19.18 4.54 -8.83
N VAL A 210 19.54 4.42 -7.56
CA VAL A 210 20.22 3.22 -7.03
C VAL A 210 19.33 1.98 -7.15
N ILE A 211 18.03 2.09 -6.87
CA ILE A 211 17.10 0.96 -7.01
C ILE A 211 16.89 0.62 -8.48
N LYS A 212 16.76 1.62 -9.35
CA LYS A 212 16.66 1.40 -10.80
C LYS A 212 17.87 0.67 -11.36
N ARG A 213 19.08 1.09 -10.98
CA ARG A 213 20.32 0.41 -11.40
C ARG A 213 20.37 -1.05 -10.96
N LEU A 214 19.92 -1.38 -9.74
CA LEU A 214 19.87 -2.78 -9.31
C LEU A 214 18.94 -3.63 -10.18
N VAL A 215 17.83 -3.05 -10.64
CA VAL A 215 16.90 -3.71 -11.56
C VAL A 215 17.51 -3.82 -12.96
N ASP A 216 18.10 -2.74 -13.47
CA ASP A 216 18.61 -2.65 -14.83
C ASP A 216 19.91 -3.45 -15.03
N ASP A 217 20.89 -3.33 -14.12
CA ASP A 217 22.19 -3.99 -14.21
C ASP A 217 22.06 -5.52 -14.17
N GLU A 218 21.12 -6.04 -13.36
CA GLU A 218 20.86 -7.48 -13.27
C GLU A 218 19.77 -7.96 -14.25
N HIS A 219 19.28 -7.08 -15.15
CA HIS A 219 18.22 -7.35 -16.12
C HIS A 219 16.98 -8.02 -15.50
N LEU A 220 16.54 -7.51 -14.35
CA LEU A 220 15.47 -8.10 -13.57
C LEU A 220 14.11 -7.85 -14.20
N SER A 221 13.24 -8.85 -14.08
CA SER A 221 11.80 -8.70 -14.30
C SER A 221 11.06 -8.43 -12.98
N LEU A 222 11.75 -8.44 -11.85
CA LEU A 222 11.19 -8.11 -10.54
C LEU A 222 10.82 -6.63 -10.46
N SER A 223 9.71 -6.31 -9.77
CA SER A 223 9.34 -4.91 -9.52
C SER A 223 10.36 -4.23 -8.59
N PRO A 224 10.64 -2.93 -8.80
CA PRO A 224 11.49 -2.16 -7.88
C PRO A 224 11.02 -2.23 -6.42
N GLU A 225 9.70 -2.26 -6.21
CA GLU A 225 9.06 -2.42 -4.90
C GLU A 225 9.43 -3.75 -4.24
N PHE A 226 9.44 -4.84 -5.01
CA PHE A 226 9.83 -6.14 -4.49
C PHE A 226 11.33 -6.23 -4.20
N VAL A 227 12.18 -5.62 -5.04
CA VAL A 227 13.62 -5.48 -4.79
C VAL A 227 13.86 -4.74 -3.46
N MET A 228 13.16 -3.64 -3.20
CA MET A 228 13.23 -2.94 -1.91
C MET A 228 12.76 -3.81 -0.73
N ALA A 229 11.73 -4.64 -0.92
CA ALA A 229 11.27 -5.55 0.11
C ALA A 229 12.34 -6.59 0.47
N ILE A 230 13.02 -7.17 -0.52
CA ILE A 230 14.15 -8.08 -0.30
C ILE A 230 15.26 -7.36 0.46
N LEU A 231 15.64 -6.16 0.02
CA LEU A 231 16.67 -5.37 0.70
C LEU A 231 16.33 -5.16 2.19
N SER A 232 15.07 -4.85 2.50
CA SER A 232 14.62 -4.74 3.90
C SER A 232 14.66 -6.06 4.66
N GLY A 233 14.46 -7.20 4.01
CA GLY A 233 14.54 -8.52 4.64
C GLY A 233 15.99 -8.92 4.94
N VAL A 234 16.85 -8.87 3.94
CA VAL A 234 18.28 -9.23 4.02
C VAL A 234 19.03 -8.28 4.94
N PHE A 235 18.79 -6.98 4.82
CA PHE A 235 19.42 -5.94 5.62
C PHE A 235 18.47 -5.39 6.69
N SER A 236 17.74 -6.28 7.36
CA SER A 236 16.75 -5.95 8.40
C SER A 236 17.32 -5.26 9.65
N GLN A 237 18.64 -5.08 9.75
CA GLN A 237 19.30 -4.26 10.78
C GLN A 237 19.68 -2.86 10.27
N LYS A 238 19.75 -2.67 8.94
CA LYS A 238 20.14 -1.40 8.31
C LYS A 238 18.95 -0.66 7.75
N PHE A 239 17.96 -1.35 7.20
CA PHE A 239 16.81 -0.74 6.54
C PHE A 239 15.50 -1.26 7.09
N LEU A 240 14.46 -0.43 6.95
CA LEU A 240 13.08 -0.71 7.29
C LEU A 240 12.22 -0.34 6.09
N LEU A 241 11.43 -1.29 5.58
CA LEU A 241 10.41 -1.01 4.59
C LEU A 241 9.17 -0.38 5.24
N VAL A 242 8.76 0.78 4.73
CA VAL A 242 7.58 1.53 5.19
C VAL A 242 6.59 1.65 4.03
N GLY A 243 5.33 1.35 4.30
CA GLY A 243 4.24 1.40 3.32
C GLY A 243 4.14 0.17 2.42
N GLY A 244 3.40 0.33 1.32
CA GLY A 244 3.14 -0.74 0.36
C GLY A 244 2.03 -1.72 0.76
N TYR A 245 1.43 -2.36 -0.24
CA TYR A 245 0.31 -3.30 -0.06
C TYR A 245 0.72 -4.68 0.45
N LEU A 246 2.02 -4.94 0.53
CA LEU A 246 2.57 -6.25 0.86
C LEU A 246 2.12 -6.78 2.24
N ARG A 247 1.75 -5.88 3.18
CA ARG A 247 1.30 -6.25 4.53
C ARG A 247 0.02 -5.55 5.00
N ASN A 248 -0.95 -5.32 4.11
CA ASN A 248 -2.24 -4.72 4.49
C ASN A 248 -3.21 -5.74 5.13
N PHE A 249 -2.81 -6.36 6.25
CA PHE A 249 -3.70 -7.11 7.12
C PHE A 249 -3.42 -6.78 8.58
N GLY A 250 -4.11 -5.79 9.13
CA GLY A 250 -4.17 -5.56 10.58
C GLY A 250 -4.02 -4.11 11.02
N THR A 251 -3.49 -3.23 10.17
CA THR A 251 -3.59 -1.79 10.46
C THR A 251 -5.06 -1.39 10.39
N ALA A 252 -5.54 -0.65 11.39
CA ALA A 252 -6.89 -0.08 11.38
C ALA A 252 -7.17 0.50 9.99
N LYS A 253 -8.34 0.22 9.40
CA LYS A 253 -8.73 0.43 7.98
C LYS A 253 -8.34 1.79 7.34
N ASN A 254 -7.86 2.77 8.13
CA ASN A 254 -7.55 4.14 7.73
C ASN A 254 -6.04 4.51 7.78
N LYS A 255 -5.15 3.60 8.19
CA LYS A 255 -3.69 3.84 8.29
C LYS A 255 -2.90 3.10 7.20
N ILE A 256 -3.11 3.47 5.94
CA ILE A 256 -2.42 2.90 4.78
C ILE A 256 -1.47 3.94 4.17
N ILE A 257 -0.18 3.61 4.09
CA ILE A 257 0.84 4.33 3.30
C ILE A 257 0.96 3.58 1.97
N ARG A 258 0.71 4.27 0.86
CA ARG A 258 0.50 3.65 -0.46
C ARG A 258 1.82 3.29 -1.15
N HIS A 259 2.77 4.21 -1.16
CA HIS A 259 4.05 3.98 -1.80
C HIS A 259 5.00 3.23 -0.87
N PHE A 260 6.07 2.68 -1.45
CA PHE A 260 7.11 1.95 -0.74
C PHE A 260 8.30 2.88 -0.47
N TYR A 261 8.74 2.90 0.79
CA TYR A 261 9.90 3.67 1.23
C TYR A 261 10.84 2.73 1.97
N LEU A 262 12.08 2.62 1.51
CA LEU A 262 13.14 1.91 2.21
C LEU A 262 13.91 2.92 3.05
N VAL A 263 13.64 2.92 4.35
CA VAL A 263 14.14 3.91 5.32
C VAL A 263 15.33 3.31 6.07
N PRO A 264 16.51 3.96 6.09
CA PRO A 264 17.62 3.52 6.94
C PRO A 264 17.23 3.57 8.42
N GLN A 265 17.50 2.49 9.16
CA GLN A 265 17.14 2.39 10.58
C GLN A 265 17.86 3.42 11.45
N LYS A 266 19.06 3.87 11.05
CA LYS A 266 19.76 4.95 11.78
C LYS A 266 19.03 6.29 11.71
N MET A 267 18.17 6.50 10.71
CA MET A 267 17.33 7.70 10.59
C MET A 267 16.09 7.64 11.48
N MET A 268 15.88 6.51 12.18
CA MET A 268 14.68 6.17 12.92
C MET A 268 15.05 5.88 14.38
N CYS A 269 14.86 6.84 15.29
CA CYS A 269 15.20 6.65 16.72
C CYS A 269 14.12 5.85 17.48
N GLN A 270 13.79 4.65 16.98
CA GLN A 270 12.76 3.77 17.54
C GLN A 270 11.36 4.42 17.64
N ALA A 271 11.15 5.60 17.05
CA ALA A 271 9.86 6.25 17.00
C ALA A 271 8.92 5.50 16.04
N PRO A 272 7.62 5.38 16.37
CA PRO A 272 6.66 4.71 15.51
C PRO A 272 6.31 5.60 14.31
N LEU A 273 7.19 5.66 13.30
CA LEU A 273 7.08 6.55 12.14
C LEU A 273 5.72 6.49 11.45
N VAL A 274 5.14 5.29 11.31
CA VAL A 274 3.83 5.11 10.69
C VAL A 274 2.76 5.87 11.47
N ASP A 275 2.75 5.73 12.80
CA ASP A 275 1.80 6.45 13.64
C ASP A 275 2.06 7.95 13.61
N GLU A 276 3.33 8.36 13.63
CA GLU A 276 3.70 9.77 13.55
C GLU A 276 3.27 10.42 12.24
N PHE A 277 3.46 9.73 11.11
CA PHE A 277 2.99 10.18 9.81
C PHE A 277 1.47 10.38 9.81
N PHE A 278 0.71 9.45 10.39
CA PHE A 278 -0.75 9.59 10.46
C PHE A 278 -1.21 10.70 11.41
N LEU A 279 -0.56 10.87 12.57
CA LEU A 279 -0.83 12.00 13.46
C LEU A 279 -0.58 13.34 12.76
N LEU A 280 0.53 13.42 12.03
CA LEU A 280 0.89 14.60 11.25
C LEU A 280 -0.11 14.84 10.11
N ARG A 281 -0.47 13.80 9.35
CA ARG A 281 -1.49 13.87 8.29
C ARG A 281 -2.82 14.40 8.82
N ASP A 282 -3.29 13.84 9.93
CA ASP A 282 -4.57 14.21 10.53
C ASP A 282 -4.51 15.66 11.04
N MET A 283 -3.40 16.04 11.70
CA MET A 283 -3.16 17.44 12.07
C MET A 283 -3.20 18.38 10.86
N ILE A 284 -2.56 18.02 9.75
CA ILE A 284 -2.54 18.83 8.52
C ILE A 284 -3.96 19.04 7.98
N TYR A 285 -4.78 17.99 7.91
CA TYR A 285 -6.15 18.09 7.39
C TYR A 285 -7.14 18.75 8.34
N GLU A 286 -6.96 18.60 9.65
CA GLU A 286 -7.91 19.11 10.65
C GLU A 286 -7.61 20.56 11.06
N THR A 287 -6.33 20.90 11.23
CA THR A 287 -5.93 22.14 11.91
C THR A 287 -5.45 23.23 10.96
N ASN A 288 -5.08 22.93 9.70
CA ASN A 288 -4.39 23.92 8.87
C ASN A 288 -5.35 24.89 8.13
N ILE A 289 -5.53 26.08 8.69
CA ILE A 289 -6.53 27.07 8.26
C ILE A 289 -6.06 27.91 7.07
N ARG A 290 -4.75 27.97 6.81
CA ARG A 290 -4.12 28.78 5.76
C ARG A 290 -2.97 28.01 5.13
N LYS A 291 -2.66 28.29 3.86
CA LYS A 291 -1.44 27.80 3.21
C LYS A 291 -0.24 28.44 3.92
N ARG A 292 0.66 27.62 4.46
CA ARG A 292 1.84 28.10 5.21
C ARG A 292 2.99 27.11 5.11
N PRO A 293 4.25 27.57 5.15
CA PRO A 293 5.37 26.67 5.39
C PRO A 293 5.25 26.04 6.77
N PHE A 294 5.67 24.79 6.88
CA PHE A 294 5.66 24.03 8.12
C PHE A 294 7.06 23.53 8.44
N ASP A 295 7.46 23.83 9.67
CA ASP A 295 8.76 23.46 10.20
C ASP A 295 8.66 22.05 10.80
N LEU A 296 9.09 21.06 10.02
CA LEU A 296 9.14 19.66 10.45
C LEU A 296 10.15 19.43 11.57
N MET A 297 11.26 20.19 11.58
CA MET A 297 12.27 20.07 12.62
C MET A 297 11.71 20.49 13.97
N ALA A 298 11.08 21.66 14.02
CA ALA A 298 10.41 22.13 15.23
C ALA A 298 9.30 21.17 15.67
N TYR A 299 8.55 20.59 14.72
CA TYR A 299 7.52 19.61 15.04
C TYR A 299 8.10 18.35 15.69
N VAL A 300 9.12 17.74 15.09
CA VAL A 300 9.78 16.54 15.64
C VAL A 300 10.36 16.83 17.02
N GLY A 301 11.09 17.94 17.20
CA GLY A 301 11.70 18.29 18.48
C GLY A 301 10.71 18.61 19.62
N THR A 302 9.42 18.80 19.33
CA THR A 302 8.38 18.93 20.37
C THR A 302 7.78 17.60 20.83
N ARG A 303 8.09 16.50 20.14
CA ARG A 303 7.57 15.18 20.46
C ARG A 303 8.37 14.52 21.57
N SER A 304 7.68 14.08 22.62
CA SER A 304 8.30 13.36 23.73
C SER A 304 8.11 11.86 23.51
N TYR A 305 8.98 11.23 22.72
CA TYR A 305 9.03 9.76 22.63
C TYR A 305 9.79 9.19 23.81
N ALA A 306 9.39 8.03 24.32
CA ALA A 306 10.06 7.36 25.44
C ALA A 306 11.55 7.06 25.17
N THR A 307 11.93 6.98 23.89
CA THR A 307 13.28 6.68 23.38
C THR A 307 13.82 7.80 22.48
N HIS A 308 13.32 9.03 22.64
CA HIS A 308 13.67 10.17 21.79
C HIS A 308 15.18 10.47 21.87
N ASP A 309 15.85 10.44 20.72
CA ASP A 309 17.23 10.91 20.56
C ASP A 309 17.23 12.16 19.67
N ALA A 310 17.53 13.31 20.27
CA ALA A 310 17.53 14.60 19.58
C ALA A 310 18.58 14.67 18.45
N THR A 311 19.59 13.79 18.46
CA THR A 311 20.60 13.73 17.39
C THR A 311 20.01 13.28 16.05
N CYS A 312 18.86 12.60 16.06
CA CYS A 312 18.20 12.15 14.86
C CYS A 312 17.13 13.11 14.31
N ASP A 313 16.75 14.18 15.02
CA ASP A 313 15.55 14.97 14.69
C ASP A 313 15.57 15.43 13.22
N ALA A 314 16.77 15.79 12.74
CA ALA A 314 17.06 16.12 11.35
C ALA A 314 16.69 15.01 10.38
N GLN A 315 17.10 13.78 10.69
CA GLN A 315 16.86 12.63 9.84
C GLN A 315 15.38 12.25 9.86
N MET A 316 14.74 12.25 11.04
CA MET A 316 13.32 11.96 11.17
C MET A 316 12.45 12.99 10.44
N ALA A 317 12.80 14.28 10.53
CA ALA A 317 12.15 15.34 9.77
C ALA A 317 12.28 15.11 8.25
N GLU A 318 13.44 14.67 7.78
CA GLU A 318 13.68 14.33 6.38
C GLU A 318 12.85 13.11 5.92
N VAL A 319 12.75 12.07 6.76
CA VAL A 319 11.88 10.92 6.49
C VAL A 319 10.42 11.38 6.37
N LEU A 320 9.90 12.11 7.36
CA LEU A 320 8.54 12.62 7.34
C LEU A 320 8.28 13.54 6.14
N LYS A 321 9.25 14.38 5.77
CA LYS A 321 9.19 15.23 4.56
C LYS A 321 9.00 14.39 3.31
N THR A 322 9.82 13.35 3.16
CA THR A 322 9.76 12.42 2.02
C THR A 322 8.41 11.72 1.93
N LEU A 323 7.90 11.21 3.07
CA LEU A 323 6.59 10.58 3.13
C LEU A 323 5.45 11.56 2.80
N LEU A 324 5.47 12.78 3.35
CA LEU A 324 4.45 13.80 3.06
C LEU A 324 4.42 14.19 1.58
N ARG A 325 5.58 14.25 0.93
CA ARG A 325 5.68 14.52 -0.50
C ARG A 325 5.12 13.38 -1.34
N GLY A 326 5.51 12.14 -1.05
CA GLY A 326 5.05 10.99 -1.81
C GLY A 326 3.56 10.66 -1.58
N GLU A 327 3.11 10.66 -0.33
CA GLU A 327 1.74 10.25 0.01
C GLU A 327 0.70 11.35 -0.18
N LEU A 328 1.03 12.59 0.15
CA LEU A 328 0.08 13.71 0.15
C LEU A 328 0.36 14.73 -0.96
N TYR A 329 1.40 14.52 -1.78
CA TYR A 329 1.77 15.41 -2.89
C TYR A 329 2.00 16.86 -2.46
N LEU A 330 2.55 17.05 -1.25
CA LEU A 330 2.83 18.40 -0.74
C LEU A 330 4.03 19.02 -1.46
N GLN A 331 3.96 20.34 -1.66
CA GLN A 331 5.04 21.12 -2.27
C GLN A 331 6.02 21.63 -1.20
N GLU A 332 7.24 21.98 -1.60
CA GLU A 332 8.22 22.66 -0.76
C GLU A 332 8.31 24.15 -1.12
N ASP A 333 8.73 24.98 -0.18
CA ASP A 333 9.12 26.36 -0.43
C ASP A 333 10.59 26.46 -0.87
N GLU A 334 11.05 27.67 -1.18
CA GLU A 334 12.44 27.94 -1.59
C GLU A 334 13.48 27.61 -0.50
N GLN A 335 13.04 27.43 0.74
CA GLN A 335 13.88 27.03 1.87
C GLN A 335 13.78 25.52 2.18
N GLY A 336 13.13 24.73 1.32
CA GLY A 336 12.98 23.28 1.49
C GLY A 336 11.95 22.86 2.56
N ARG A 337 11.10 23.78 3.03
CA ARG A 337 10.06 23.49 4.02
C ARG A 337 8.78 23.04 3.33
N VAL A 338 8.10 22.05 3.89
CA VAL A 338 6.83 21.57 3.36
C VAL A 338 5.76 22.65 3.49
N ILE A 339 5.08 22.93 2.39
CA ILE A 339 3.97 23.88 2.35
C ILE A 339 2.67 23.12 2.63
N LEU A 340 2.10 23.36 3.80
CA LEU A 340 0.83 22.77 4.15
C LEU A 340 -0.30 23.45 3.38
N PRO A 341 -1.21 22.69 2.75
CA PRO A 341 -2.31 23.25 1.99
C PRO A 341 -3.33 23.88 2.93
N LYS A 342 -4.03 24.91 2.46
CA LYS A 342 -5.22 25.40 3.14
C LYS A 342 -6.26 24.26 3.14
N ARG A 343 -6.84 23.95 4.29
CA ARG A 343 -7.98 23.03 4.39
C ARG A 343 -9.05 23.37 3.35
N LYS A 344 -9.41 22.40 2.50
CA LYS A 344 -10.58 22.50 1.61
C LYS A 344 -11.83 22.65 2.49
N GLU A 345 -12.76 23.53 2.13
CA GLU A 345 -13.92 23.96 2.94
C GLU A 345 -14.92 22.84 3.31
N SER A 346 -14.62 21.55 3.06
CA SER A 346 -15.57 20.43 3.20
C SER A 346 -16.03 20.13 4.62
N VAL A 347 -15.22 20.37 5.66
CA VAL A 347 -15.59 19.83 6.99
C VAL A 347 -16.68 20.62 7.71
N LEU A 348 -16.80 21.94 7.51
CA LEU A 348 -17.87 22.69 8.18
C LEU A 348 -19.23 22.40 7.56
N ALA A 349 -19.31 22.31 6.24
CA ALA A 349 -20.54 21.99 5.55
C ALA A 349 -21.02 20.58 5.91
N ASP A 350 -20.14 19.58 5.94
CA ASP A 350 -20.52 18.21 6.30
C ASP A 350 -20.98 18.12 7.76
N ARG A 351 -20.34 18.85 8.68
CA ARG A 351 -20.80 18.93 10.08
C ARG A 351 -22.18 19.58 10.21
N LEU A 352 -22.41 20.69 9.49
CA LEU A 352 -23.71 21.37 9.46
C LEU A 352 -24.80 20.47 8.85
N TYR A 353 -24.43 19.68 7.83
CA TYR A 353 -25.32 18.70 7.22
C TYR A 353 -25.73 17.62 8.23
N HIS A 354 -24.78 17.00 8.92
CA HIS A 354 -25.09 15.99 9.95
C HIS A 354 -25.92 16.54 11.09
N ILE A 355 -25.64 17.76 11.55
CA ILE A 355 -26.46 18.41 12.57
C ILE A 355 -27.90 18.54 12.08
N LEU A 356 -28.12 19.11 10.88
CA LEU A 356 -29.47 19.25 10.34
C LEU A 356 -30.17 17.91 10.15
N ASP A 357 -29.47 16.89 9.65
CA ASP A 357 -29.99 15.53 9.45
C ASP A 357 -30.55 14.92 10.74
N VAL A 358 -29.84 15.08 11.86
CA VAL A 358 -30.28 14.62 13.19
C VAL A 358 -31.58 15.30 13.65
N HIS A 359 -31.86 16.53 13.21
CA HIS A 359 -33.10 17.25 13.56
C HIS A 359 -34.35 16.75 12.82
N ALA A 360 -34.28 15.62 12.10
CA ALA A 360 -35.43 14.87 11.57
C ALA A 360 -36.46 15.77 10.84
N LYS A 361 -35.98 16.50 9.82
CA LYS A 361 -36.76 17.43 8.98
C LYS A 361 -37.27 18.69 9.68
N LYS A 362 -36.75 19.07 10.85
CA LYS A 362 -37.05 20.37 11.49
C LYS A 362 -35.97 21.40 11.14
N PRO A 363 -36.33 22.54 10.52
CA PRO A 363 -35.39 23.61 10.25
C PRO A 363 -34.79 24.17 11.55
N VAL A 364 -33.49 24.40 11.54
CA VAL A 364 -32.74 24.81 12.72
C VAL A 364 -32.29 26.26 12.57
N SER A 365 -32.36 27.02 13.66
CA SER A 365 -31.91 28.42 13.65
C SER A 365 -30.39 28.49 13.54
N LEU A 366 -29.87 29.56 12.95
CA LEU A 366 -28.44 29.83 12.83
C LEU A 366 -27.77 29.90 14.21
N GLU A 367 -28.50 30.38 15.21
CA GLU A 367 -28.03 30.43 16.59
C GLU A 367 -27.88 29.03 17.18
N GLN A 368 -28.87 28.18 16.98
CA GLN A 368 -28.83 26.78 17.43
C GLN A 368 -27.75 25.99 16.67
N LEU A 369 -27.64 26.15 15.35
CA LEU A 369 -26.54 25.58 14.56
C LEU A 369 -25.17 26.06 15.06
N THR A 370 -25.04 27.34 15.42
CA THR A 370 -23.79 27.88 15.98
C THR A 370 -23.47 27.26 17.33
N LYS A 371 -24.49 27.00 18.16
CA LYS A 371 -24.32 26.34 19.45
C LYS A 371 -23.90 24.87 19.28
N GLU A 372 -24.62 24.12 18.45
CA GLU A 372 -24.40 22.68 18.25
C GLU A 372 -23.10 22.37 17.53
N VAL A 373 -22.75 23.12 16.48
CA VAL A 373 -21.44 22.98 15.79
C VAL A 373 -20.26 23.18 16.75
N ASN A 374 -20.44 23.98 17.80
CA ASN A 374 -19.43 24.35 18.77
C ASN A 374 -19.51 23.55 20.09
N ALA A 375 -20.41 22.57 20.19
CA ALA A 375 -20.64 21.81 21.42
C ALA A 375 -19.49 20.84 21.76
N ASP A 376 -18.83 20.24 20.75
CA ASP A 376 -17.87 19.14 20.94
C ASP A 376 -16.46 19.56 21.41
N GLY A 377 -16.29 20.66 22.12
CA GLY A 377 -14.98 21.07 22.69
C GLY A 377 -13.86 21.40 21.67
N GLY A 378 -14.09 21.22 20.37
CA GLY A 378 -13.15 21.53 19.29
C GLY A 378 -13.16 23.00 18.86
N ARG A 379 -12.75 23.25 17.60
CA ARG A 379 -12.70 24.62 17.04
C ARG A 379 -14.06 25.29 17.07
N LYS A 380 -14.14 26.45 17.72
CA LYS A 380 -15.32 27.32 17.69
C LYS A 380 -15.43 28.06 16.35
N TYR A 381 -16.58 27.94 15.71
CA TYR A 381 -16.95 28.66 14.49
C TYR A 381 -17.78 29.88 14.84
N VAL A 382 -17.40 31.03 14.27
CA VAL A 382 -18.14 32.28 14.43
C VAL A 382 -19.39 32.24 13.55
N ARG A 383 -20.49 32.81 14.04
CA ARG A 383 -21.80 32.87 13.37
C ARG A 383 -21.72 33.33 11.90
N ALA A 384 -20.83 34.27 11.59
CA ALA A 384 -20.62 34.77 10.23
C ALA A 384 -20.10 33.68 9.28
N THR A 385 -19.13 32.88 9.72
CA THR A 385 -18.55 31.77 8.93
C THR A 385 -19.59 30.70 8.65
N ILE A 386 -20.39 30.32 9.66
CA ILE A 386 -21.48 29.35 9.51
C ILE A 386 -22.52 29.87 8.51
N SER A 387 -22.95 31.12 8.66
CA SER A 387 -23.89 31.77 7.75
C SER A 387 -23.39 31.82 6.31
N GLN A 388 -22.10 32.12 6.09
CA GLN A 388 -21.52 32.13 4.75
C GLN A 388 -21.44 30.73 4.13
N THR A 389 -21.12 29.71 4.94
CA THR A 389 -21.05 28.31 4.49
C THR A 389 -22.42 27.80 4.06
N LEU A 390 -23.44 28.02 4.90
CA LEU A 390 -24.83 27.64 4.60
C LEU A 390 -25.39 28.33 3.35
N LYS A 391 -24.90 29.52 3.00
CA LYS A 391 -25.32 30.25 1.79
C LYS A 391 -24.62 29.78 0.51
N LYS A 392 -23.38 29.31 0.63
CA LYS A 392 -22.54 28.90 -0.51
C LYS A 392 -22.81 27.45 -0.94
N ASP A 393 -23.04 26.57 0.04
CA ASP A 393 -23.24 25.14 -0.23
C ASP A 393 -24.70 24.87 -0.62
N LYS A 394 -24.87 24.21 -1.77
CA LYS A 394 -26.18 23.97 -2.41
C LYS A 394 -27.07 23.03 -1.59
N ARG A 395 -26.49 22.20 -0.72
CA ARG A 395 -27.24 21.23 0.10
C ARG A 395 -28.17 21.90 1.12
N PHE A 396 -27.96 23.18 1.43
CA PHE A 396 -28.75 23.92 2.41
C PHE A 396 -29.72 24.89 1.75
N ILE A 397 -30.90 25.01 2.34
CA ILE A 397 -31.92 25.98 1.95
C ILE A 397 -32.33 26.82 3.16
N ASN A 398 -32.62 28.10 2.93
CA ASN A 398 -33.19 28.97 3.96
C ASN A 398 -34.70 28.71 4.05
N ASN A 399 -35.23 28.50 5.26
CA ASN A 399 -36.65 28.24 5.47
C ASN A 399 -37.31 29.24 6.43
N GLY A 400 -38.10 30.16 5.89
CA GLY A 400 -38.87 31.16 6.63
C GLY A 400 -38.12 32.48 6.88
N ARG A 401 -38.09 32.94 8.14
CA ARG A 401 -37.42 34.19 8.55
C ARG A 401 -35.90 34.05 8.38
N LYS A 402 -35.21 35.16 8.04
CA LYS A 402 -33.74 35.22 7.96
C LYS A 402 -33.10 34.55 9.20
N GLY A 403 -32.56 33.36 9.00
CA GLY A 403 -31.81 32.65 10.03
C GLY A 403 -32.24 31.23 10.34
N PHE A 404 -33.20 30.62 9.64
CA PHE A 404 -33.47 29.18 9.74
C PHE A 404 -33.02 28.44 8.47
N TYR A 405 -32.46 27.25 8.65
CA TYR A 405 -31.89 26.45 7.57
C TYR A 405 -32.40 25.01 7.62
N ALA A 406 -32.55 24.42 6.44
CA ALA A 406 -33.01 23.05 6.21
C ALA A 406 -32.16 22.39 5.12
N LEU A 407 -32.27 21.06 4.96
CA LEU A 407 -31.60 20.33 3.88
C LEU A 407 -32.46 20.32 2.62
N GLN A 408 -31.83 20.53 1.46
CA GLN A 408 -32.51 20.53 0.16
C GLN A 408 -33.15 19.17 -0.16
N GLU A 409 -32.52 18.07 0.24
CA GLU A 409 -32.97 16.70 -0.02
C GLU A 409 -34.24 16.31 0.74
N TRP A 410 -34.65 17.08 1.75
CA TRP A 410 -35.88 16.80 2.50
C TRP A 410 -37.14 16.94 1.65
N GLN A 411 -37.03 17.55 0.45
CA GLN A 411 -38.12 17.73 -0.52
C GLN A 411 -39.42 18.22 0.14
N LEU A 412 -39.29 19.20 1.03
CA LEU A 412 -40.43 19.68 1.82
C LEU A 412 -41.41 20.47 0.90
N PRO A 413 -42.73 20.24 1.02
CA PRO A 413 -43.76 20.90 0.21
C PRO A 413 -43.71 22.43 0.20
N PHE A 414 -43.37 23.05 1.33
CA PHE A 414 -43.33 24.50 1.48
C PHE A 414 -41.95 24.95 1.96
N ILE A 415 -41.15 25.50 1.06
CA ILE A 415 -39.75 25.88 1.33
C ILE A 415 -39.37 27.24 0.77
N GLY A 416 -38.44 27.90 1.44
CA GLY A 416 -37.86 29.16 1.02
C GLY A 416 -38.16 30.27 2.00
N THR A 417 -38.08 31.51 1.55
CA THR A 417 -38.42 32.66 2.41
C THR A 417 -39.91 32.67 2.78
N ASN A 418 -40.31 33.41 3.82
CA ASN A 418 -41.73 33.63 4.15
C ASN A 418 -42.57 34.03 2.92
N ARG A 419 -41.99 34.82 1.99
CA ARG A 419 -42.63 35.23 0.73
C ARG A 419 -42.88 34.04 -0.19
N THR A 420 -41.89 33.17 -0.35
CA THR A 420 -41.97 31.96 -1.19
C THR A 420 -42.99 30.99 -0.62
N ILE A 421 -42.94 30.73 0.69
CA ILE A 421 -43.87 29.85 1.40
C ILE A 421 -45.31 30.36 1.25
N LEU A 422 -45.54 31.66 1.48
CA LEU A 422 -46.87 32.26 1.34
C LEU A 422 -47.38 32.13 -0.10
N LYS A 423 -46.52 32.36 -1.10
CA LYS A 423 -46.88 32.18 -2.50
C LYS A 423 -47.31 30.74 -2.77
N GLN A 424 -46.52 29.75 -2.34
CA GLN A 424 -46.82 28.32 -2.55
C GLN A 424 -48.15 27.91 -1.90
N VAL A 425 -48.46 28.40 -0.70
CA VAL A 425 -49.74 28.13 -0.03
C VAL A 425 -50.91 28.72 -0.81
N LEU A 426 -50.79 29.98 -1.25
CA LEU A 426 -51.86 30.67 -2.00
C LEU A 426 -52.01 30.16 -3.44
N GLU A 427 -50.96 29.60 -4.04
CA GLU A 427 -51.03 28.93 -5.34
C GLU A 427 -51.97 27.72 -5.29
N LEU A 428 -52.01 27.00 -4.17
CA LEU A 428 -52.84 25.81 -3.97
C LEU A 428 -54.30 26.12 -3.60
N SER A 429 -54.64 27.36 -3.25
CA SER A 429 -55.99 27.72 -2.82
C SER A 429 -56.79 28.42 -3.91
N ASP A 430 -58.01 27.95 -4.17
CA ASP A 430 -58.92 28.50 -5.17
C ASP A 430 -59.63 29.79 -4.73
N HIS A 431 -59.46 30.19 -3.46
CA HIS A 431 -60.03 31.42 -2.90
C HIS A 431 -58.98 32.22 -2.11
N PRO A 432 -59.19 33.53 -1.88
CA PRO A 432 -58.34 34.28 -0.97
C PRO A 432 -58.41 33.69 0.45
N MET A 433 -57.28 33.68 1.15
CA MET A 433 -57.16 33.08 2.48
C MET A 433 -56.88 34.15 3.55
N THR A 434 -57.48 34.00 4.71
CA THR A 434 -57.15 34.76 5.91
C THR A 434 -55.79 34.31 6.44
N GLY A 435 -55.14 35.17 7.23
CA GLY A 435 -53.92 34.78 7.94
C GLY A 435 -54.12 33.59 8.89
N ALA A 436 -55.34 33.32 9.36
CA ALA A 436 -55.62 32.15 10.18
C ALA A 436 -55.62 30.86 9.35
N GLU A 437 -56.25 30.87 8.17
CA GLU A 437 -56.29 29.71 7.27
C GLU A 437 -54.92 29.37 6.71
N VAL A 438 -54.11 30.38 6.34
CA VAL A 438 -52.71 30.17 5.92
C VAL A 438 -51.91 29.49 7.03
N MET A 439 -52.07 29.95 8.28
CA MET A 439 -51.39 29.32 9.42
C MET A 439 -51.94 27.92 9.71
N ALA A 440 -53.23 27.66 9.48
CA ALA A 440 -53.81 26.32 9.63
C ALA A 440 -53.19 25.33 8.62
N VAL A 441 -53.05 25.72 7.35
CA VAL A 441 -52.35 24.89 6.34
C VAL A 441 -50.90 24.66 6.74
N LEU A 442 -50.18 25.71 7.15
CA LEU A 442 -48.78 25.59 7.55
C LEU A 442 -48.58 24.76 8.82
N SER A 443 -49.56 24.76 9.74
CA SER A 443 -49.50 23.99 11.00
C SER A 443 -49.55 22.47 10.80
N GLN A 444 -50.07 22.01 9.66
CA GLN A 444 -50.02 20.59 9.26
C GLN A 444 -48.59 20.12 8.96
N TYR A 445 -47.65 21.07 8.84
CA TYR A 445 -46.25 20.82 8.53
C TYR A 445 -45.38 21.27 9.70
N PRO A 446 -44.94 20.34 10.57
CA PRO A 446 -44.22 20.66 11.81
C PRO A 446 -42.96 21.54 11.59
N TYR A 447 -42.38 21.46 10.39
CA TYR A 447 -41.20 22.22 9.97
C TYR A 447 -41.47 23.71 9.69
N ASN A 448 -42.72 24.16 9.70
CA ASN A 448 -43.12 25.56 9.53
C ASN A 448 -43.63 26.19 10.84
N GLY A 449 -43.53 25.50 11.98
CA GLY A 449 -44.04 25.97 13.28
C GLY A 449 -43.35 27.22 13.83
N HIS A 450 -42.23 27.66 13.24
CA HIS A 450 -41.55 28.91 13.57
C HIS A 450 -42.16 30.16 12.90
N LEU A 451 -43.06 29.98 11.93
CA LEU A 451 -43.77 31.08 11.26
C LEU A 451 -44.85 31.64 12.18
N ARG A 452 -44.98 32.97 12.25
CA ARG A 452 -46.01 33.63 13.06
C ARG A 452 -47.03 34.33 12.17
N LYS A 453 -48.27 34.46 12.66
CA LYS A 453 -49.34 35.23 11.98
C LYS A 453 -48.92 36.68 11.66
N SER A 454 -48.08 37.30 12.50
CA SER A 454 -47.50 38.63 12.28
C SER A 454 -46.52 38.69 11.09
N ASP A 455 -45.92 37.56 10.71
CA ASP A 455 -44.98 37.51 9.60
C ASP A 455 -45.70 37.59 8.24
N LEU A 456 -46.99 37.23 8.20
CA LEU A 456 -47.82 37.27 7.00
C LEU A 456 -48.21 38.70 6.60
N SER A 457 -48.54 39.55 7.56
CA SER A 457 -48.94 40.95 7.30
C SER A 457 -47.77 41.83 6.87
N VAL A 458 -46.57 41.58 7.40
CA VAL A 458 -45.34 42.31 7.05
C VAL A 458 -44.82 41.91 5.66
N VAL A 459 -44.90 40.62 5.30
CA VAL A 459 -44.45 40.14 3.98
C VAL A 459 -45.43 40.52 2.87
N ALA A 460 -46.74 40.48 3.13
CA ALA A 460 -47.76 40.90 2.17
C ALA A 460 -47.77 42.42 1.91
N SER A 461 -47.42 43.24 2.92
CA SER A 461 -47.35 44.71 2.77
C SER A 461 -46.11 45.20 2.01
N MET A 462 -45.01 44.45 2.04
CA MET A 462 -43.75 44.80 1.36
C MET A 462 -43.65 44.27 -0.09
N ALA A 463 -44.57 43.40 -0.52
CA ALA A 463 -44.53 42.73 -1.83
C ALA A 463 -45.77 43.06 -2.69
N LYS A 464 -46.04 44.36 -2.92
CA LYS A 464 -47.18 44.88 -3.70
C LYS A 464 -47.27 44.37 -5.16
N ASP A 465 -46.21 43.73 -5.65
CA ASP A 465 -46.13 43.25 -7.03
C ASP A 465 -46.69 41.82 -7.22
N GLN A 466 -46.75 41.01 -6.16
CA GLN A 466 -47.13 39.59 -6.24
C GLN A 466 -48.37 39.21 -5.44
N PHE A 467 -48.74 40.00 -4.43
CA PHE A 467 -49.87 39.70 -3.55
C PHE A 467 -50.93 40.80 -3.61
N VAL A 468 -52.18 40.41 -3.41
CA VAL A 468 -53.34 41.30 -3.32
C VAL A 468 -53.99 41.09 -1.97
N LYS A 469 -54.31 42.19 -1.28
CA LYS A 469 -55.09 42.16 -0.04
C LYS A 469 -56.53 42.52 -0.37
N PHE A 470 -57.45 41.60 -0.07
CA PHE A 470 -58.88 41.82 -0.16
C PHE A 470 -59.41 42.40 1.17
N GLY A 471 -60.68 42.81 1.20
CA GLY A 471 -61.37 43.22 2.43
C GLY A 471 -61.29 42.13 3.52
N PHE A 472 -61.59 42.49 4.77
CA PHE A 472 -61.68 41.55 5.90
C PHE A 472 -60.39 40.76 6.25
N GLY A 473 -59.22 41.21 5.77
CA GLY A 473 -57.94 40.60 6.12
C GLY A 473 -57.61 39.32 5.31
N LEU A 474 -58.19 39.21 4.12
CA LEU A 474 -57.96 38.15 3.14
C LEU A 474 -56.77 38.48 2.22
N TYR A 475 -56.00 37.46 1.85
CA TYR A 475 -54.80 37.57 1.02
C TYR A 475 -54.89 36.63 -0.18
N GLY A 476 -54.43 37.11 -1.34
CA GLY A 476 -54.29 36.31 -2.56
C GLY A 476 -53.08 36.74 -3.40
N LEU A 477 -52.94 36.13 -4.57
CA LEU A 477 -51.89 36.36 -5.56
C LEU A 477 -52.41 37.28 -6.65
N LYS A 478 -51.56 38.22 -7.06
CA LYS A 478 -51.88 39.14 -8.15
C LYS A 478 -51.91 38.37 -9.47
N GLY A 479 -53.01 38.50 -10.22
CA GLY A 479 -53.20 37.85 -11.52
C GLY A 479 -53.74 36.41 -11.46
N LYS A 480 -54.02 35.87 -10.26
CA LYS A 480 -54.79 34.63 -10.11
C LYS A 480 -56.29 34.96 -10.10
N GLU A 481 -57.08 34.25 -10.90
CA GLU A 481 -58.54 34.34 -10.83
C GLU A 481 -59.04 33.60 -9.59
N TYR A 482 -59.95 34.23 -8.87
CA TYR A 482 -60.52 33.72 -7.64
C TYR A 482 -62.03 33.61 -7.80
N ASP A 483 -62.61 32.52 -7.30
CA ASP A 483 -64.06 32.40 -7.20
C ASP A 483 -64.57 33.28 -6.04
N LEU A 484 -64.92 34.52 -6.37
CA LEU A 484 -65.39 35.51 -5.40
C LEU A 484 -66.85 35.27 -4.97
N SER A 485 -67.57 34.30 -5.56
CA SER A 485 -68.96 34.00 -5.20
C SER A 485 -69.12 33.56 -3.74
N ARG A 486 -68.06 33.01 -3.15
CA ARG A 486 -68.00 32.53 -1.76
C ARG A 486 -67.70 33.62 -0.73
N LEU A 487 -67.36 34.84 -1.14
CA LEU A 487 -66.99 35.95 -0.25
C LEU A 487 -68.18 36.83 0.15
N VAL A 488 -69.33 36.67 -0.49
CA VAL A 488 -70.53 37.52 -0.29
C VAL A 488 -71.51 36.93 0.72
N SER A 489 -71.25 35.72 1.23
CA SER A 489 -72.09 35.05 2.23
C SER A 489 -71.35 34.88 3.55
N SER A 490 -71.13 35.99 4.27
CA SER A 490 -70.84 36.00 5.71
C SER A 490 -71.32 37.30 6.36
#